data_AF-A0A258DZ24-F1
#
_entry.id   AF-A0A258DZ24-F1
#
_cell.length_a   1.000
_cell.length_b   1.000
_cell.length_c   1.000
_cell.angle_alpha   90.00
_cell.angle_beta   90.00
_cell.angle_gamma   90.00
#
_symmetry.space_group_name_H-M   'P 1'
#
loop_
_entity.id
_entity.type
_entity.pdbx_description
1 polymer ?
#
loop_
_entity_poly.entity_id
_entity_poly.type
_entity_poly.pdbx_seq_one_letter_code
_entity_poly.pdbx_strand_id
1 'polypeptide(L)'
;MPQNAGFVWFDVNEVTPARERPFDEVKDQVLARWTEDETNKAVEAKAKELLAAAETAKSLVDVATGAGLELKTVDNVQRGRSSDDLSPAVIARAFDVPDGGFGIATGGTPSERVLFQVTKVTIPAETSSDVQAAAQLGQALENDLLQQYVVQLRKEVGVSINERSFQLAVGGGEIN
;
A
#
# COMPACT_ATOMS: atom_id res chain seq x y z
N MET A 1 -23.41 19.07 -46.88
CA MET A 1 -23.32 17.81 -46.11
C MET A 1 -23.91 18.06 -44.72
N PRO A 2 -25.16 17.66 -44.39
CA PRO A 2 -25.67 17.77 -43.02
C PRO A 2 -25.48 16.45 -42.25
N GLN A 3 -25.16 16.61 -40.97
CA GLN A 3 -24.80 15.56 -40.01
C GLN A 3 -26.02 14.75 -39.59
N ASN A 4 -25.91 13.41 -39.63
CA ASN A 4 -26.96 12.51 -39.20
C ASN A 4 -26.96 12.40 -37.67
N ALA A 5 -27.69 13.29 -36.99
CA ALA A 5 -27.94 13.18 -35.56
C ALA A 5 -28.97 12.06 -35.32
N GLY A 6 -28.50 10.88 -34.92
CA GLY A 6 -29.35 9.78 -34.53
C GLY A 6 -29.96 10.02 -33.15
N PHE A 7 -31.29 9.92 -33.03
CA PHE A 7 -31.98 9.95 -31.75
C PHE A 7 -32.34 8.52 -31.34
N VAL A 8 -32.00 8.16 -30.10
CA VAL A 8 -32.45 6.92 -29.47
C VAL A 8 -33.58 7.28 -28.51
N TRP A 9 -34.74 6.67 -28.69
CA TRP A 9 -35.85 6.76 -27.76
C TRP A 9 -36.00 5.43 -27.03
N PHE A 10 -36.15 5.50 -25.72
CA PHE A 10 -36.43 4.35 -24.87
C PHE A 10 -37.89 4.42 -24.45
N ASP A 11 -38.62 3.34 -24.67
CA ASP A 11 -39.96 3.17 -24.12
C ASP A 11 -39.85 2.24 -22.91
N VAL A 12 -40.25 2.72 -21.74
CA VAL A 12 -40.18 1.95 -20.49
C VAL A 12 -41.49 1.22 -20.35
N ASN A 13 -41.53 -0.02 -20.83
CA ASN A 13 -42.73 -0.86 -20.84
C ASN A 13 -43.24 -1.19 -19.42
N GLU A 14 -42.34 -1.31 -18.43
CA GLU A 14 -42.70 -1.65 -17.06
C GLU A 14 -41.60 -1.25 -16.08
N VAL A 15 -41.96 -0.74 -14.90
CA VAL A 15 -41.03 -0.48 -13.79
C VAL A 15 -41.34 -1.48 -12.70
N THR A 16 -40.52 -2.53 -12.56
CA THR A 16 -40.63 -3.46 -11.43
C THR A 16 -40.22 -2.72 -10.14
N PRO A 17 -41.12 -2.55 -9.16
CA PRO A 17 -40.77 -1.88 -7.91
C PRO A 17 -39.65 -2.65 -7.20
N ALA A 18 -38.66 -1.94 -6.66
CA ALA A 18 -37.65 -2.55 -5.82
C ALA A 18 -38.34 -3.16 -4.59
N ARG A 19 -38.48 -4.49 -4.57
CA ARG A 19 -39.00 -5.20 -3.40
C ARG A 19 -37.86 -5.46 -2.43
N GLU A 20 -38.05 -5.10 -1.16
CA GLU A 20 -37.18 -5.59 -0.09
C GLU A 20 -37.30 -7.12 -0.06
N ARG A 21 -36.15 -7.82 -0.09
CA ARG A 21 -36.15 -9.28 0.04
C ARG A 21 -36.64 -9.62 1.46
N PRO A 22 -37.74 -10.38 1.62
CA PRO A 22 -38.22 -10.74 2.94
C PRO A 22 -37.17 -11.55 3.70
N PHE A 23 -37.14 -11.43 5.03
CA PHE A 23 -36.14 -12.08 5.87
C PHE A 23 -36.04 -13.59 5.61
N ASP A 24 -37.15 -14.27 5.34
CA ASP A 24 -37.17 -15.70 5.01
C ASP A 24 -36.40 -16.06 3.72
N GLU A 25 -36.32 -15.15 2.74
CA GLU A 25 -35.54 -15.35 1.50
C GLU A 25 -34.02 -15.12 1.72
N VAL A 26 -33.63 -14.38 2.76
CA VAL A 26 -32.23 -14.03 3.05
C VAL A 26 -31.67 -14.68 4.31
N LYS A 27 -32.50 -15.35 5.10
CA LYS A 27 -32.13 -15.95 6.39
C LYS A 27 -30.92 -16.87 6.27
N ASP A 28 -30.88 -17.71 5.25
CA ASP A 28 -29.77 -18.63 5.01
C ASP A 28 -28.49 -17.87 4.63
N GLN A 29 -28.60 -16.78 3.86
CA GLN A 29 -27.46 -15.92 3.51
C GLN A 29 -26.92 -15.17 4.73
N VAL A 30 -27.82 -14.68 5.60
CA VAL A 30 -27.47 -14.00 6.85
C VAL A 30 -26.81 -14.98 7.82
N LEU A 31 -27.37 -16.18 7.97
CA LEU A 31 -26.81 -17.22 8.83
C LEU A 31 -25.43 -17.65 8.35
N ALA A 32 -25.26 -17.90 7.04
CA ALA A 32 -23.96 -18.24 6.47
C ALA A 32 -22.91 -17.15 6.74
N ARG A 33 -23.24 -15.87 6.48
CA ARG A 33 -22.33 -14.75 6.76
C ARG A 33 -22.02 -14.59 8.23
N TRP A 34 -23.02 -14.75 9.10
CA TRP A 34 -22.81 -14.67 10.54
C TRP A 34 -21.91 -15.80 11.05
N THR A 35 -22.11 -17.03 10.57
CA THR A 35 -21.24 -18.16 10.91
C THR A 35 -19.81 -17.94 10.44
N GLU A 36 -19.61 -17.38 9.25
CA GLU A 36 -18.29 -17.00 8.73
C GLU A 36 -17.63 -15.93 9.63
N ASP A 37 -18.37 -14.88 9.99
CA ASP A 37 -17.89 -13.81 10.87
C ASP A 37 -17.49 -14.33 12.26
N GLU A 38 -18.33 -15.18 12.88
CA GLU A 38 -18.02 -15.77 14.19
C GLU A 38 -16.82 -16.72 14.11
N THR A 39 -16.70 -17.48 13.03
CA THR A 39 -15.51 -18.33 12.79
C THR A 39 -14.26 -17.47 12.69
N ASN A 40 -14.30 -16.38 11.91
CA ASN A 40 -13.18 -15.46 11.75
C ASN A 40 -12.77 -14.83 13.09
N LYS A 41 -13.74 -14.43 13.93
CA LYS A 41 -13.48 -13.91 15.28
C LYS A 41 -12.83 -14.95 16.18
N ALA A 42 -13.32 -16.19 16.16
CA ALA A 42 -12.77 -17.27 16.97
C ALA A 42 -11.33 -17.59 16.57
N VAL A 43 -11.04 -17.67 15.26
CA VAL A 43 -9.67 -17.91 14.78
C VAL A 43 -8.75 -16.75 15.15
N GLU A 44 -9.20 -15.50 15.00
CA GLU A 44 -8.41 -14.33 15.37
C GLU A 44 -8.11 -14.30 16.88
N ALA A 45 -9.09 -14.60 17.72
CA ALA A 45 -8.90 -14.69 19.16
C ALA A 45 -7.87 -15.77 19.52
N LYS A 46 -7.96 -16.96 18.90
CA LYS A 46 -7.01 -18.03 19.13
C LYS A 46 -5.60 -17.67 18.67
N ALA A 47 -5.47 -17.02 17.51
CA ALA A 47 -4.18 -16.57 17.00
C ALA A 47 -3.51 -15.55 17.94
N LYS A 48 -4.28 -14.62 18.53
CA LYS A 48 -3.77 -13.67 19.53
C LYS A 48 -3.33 -14.34 20.82
N GLU A 49 -4.06 -15.35 21.27
CA GLU A 49 -3.67 -16.16 22.43
C GLU A 49 -2.33 -16.88 22.19
N LEU A 50 -2.16 -17.50 21.02
CA LEU A 50 -0.92 -18.18 20.64
C LEU A 50 0.25 -17.19 20.47
N LEU A 51 0.00 -16.00 19.94
CA LEU A 51 0.99 -14.92 19.85
C LEU A 51 1.50 -14.53 21.25
N ALA A 52 0.58 -14.27 22.18
CA ALA A 52 0.95 -13.92 23.56
C ALA A 52 1.73 -15.04 24.25
N ALA A 53 1.37 -16.31 23.99
CA ALA A 53 2.11 -17.47 24.48
C ALA A 53 3.53 -17.53 23.87
N ALA A 54 3.68 -17.26 22.57
CA ALA A 54 4.97 -17.26 21.88
C ALA A 54 5.89 -16.14 22.38
N GLU A 55 5.35 -14.95 22.60
CA GLU A 55 6.08 -13.81 23.17
C GLU A 55 6.55 -14.11 24.61
N THR A 56 5.72 -14.78 25.40
CA THR A 56 6.03 -15.14 26.79
C THR A 56 7.07 -16.26 26.87
N ALA A 57 6.88 -17.33 26.08
CA ALA A 57 7.78 -18.49 26.04
C ALA A 57 9.08 -18.19 25.26
N LYS A 58 9.09 -17.13 24.44
CA LYS A 58 10.14 -16.82 23.46
C LYS A 58 10.44 -17.98 22.49
N SER A 59 9.44 -18.81 22.22
CA SER A 59 9.59 -20.04 21.42
C SER A 59 8.34 -20.29 20.59
N LEU A 60 8.46 -20.14 19.27
CA LEU A 60 7.39 -20.52 18.34
C LEU A 60 7.23 -22.05 18.26
N VAL A 61 8.33 -22.79 18.43
CA VAL A 61 8.35 -24.26 18.35
C VAL A 61 7.48 -24.88 19.44
N ASP A 62 7.58 -24.39 20.68
CA ASP A 62 6.82 -24.92 21.80
C ASP A 62 5.32 -24.63 21.65
N VAL A 63 4.97 -23.44 21.15
CA VAL A 63 3.59 -23.06 20.87
C VAL A 63 3.00 -23.91 19.74
N ALA A 64 3.75 -24.12 18.65
CA ALA A 64 3.31 -24.95 17.54
C ALA A 64 3.09 -26.40 18.00
N THR A 65 4.06 -26.97 18.73
CA THR A 65 3.97 -28.35 19.27
C THR A 65 2.80 -28.50 20.22
N GLY A 66 2.59 -27.54 21.14
CA GLY A 66 1.47 -27.56 22.07
C GLY A 66 0.10 -27.40 21.39
N ALA A 67 0.04 -26.72 20.25
CA ALA A 67 -1.16 -26.57 19.44
C ALA A 67 -1.36 -27.69 18.41
N GLY A 68 -0.41 -28.64 18.28
CA GLY A 68 -0.45 -29.69 17.27
C GLY A 68 -0.30 -29.15 15.83
N LEU A 69 0.38 -28.01 15.67
CA LEU A 69 0.60 -27.35 14.39
C LEU A 69 2.00 -27.66 13.84
N GLU A 70 2.10 -27.69 12.52
CA GLU A 70 3.38 -27.83 11.83
C GLU A 70 4.11 -26.49 11.75
N LEU A 71 5.44 -26.53 11.94
CA LEU A 71 6.30 -25.36 11.79
C LEU A 71 6.99 -25.40 10.43
N LYS A 72 6.93 -24.27 9.72
CA LYS A 72 7.59 -24.08 8.43
C LYS A 72 8.55 -22.91 8.51
N THR A 73 9.76 -23.11 7.99
CA THR A 73 10.76 -22.05 7.83
C THR A 73 10.79 -21.62 6.37
N VAL A 74 10.73 -20.31 6.14
CA VAL A 74 10.78 -19.72 4.81
C VAL A 74 11.93 -18.72 4.78
N ASP A 75 12.91 -18.98 3.91
CA ASP A 75 14.09 -18.13 3.73
C ASP A 75 13.92 -17.20 2.53
N ASN A 76 14.80 -16.19 2.43
CA ASN A 76 14.86 -15.26 1.30
C ASN A 76 13.54 -14.50 1.02
N VAL A 77 12.75 -14.23 2.07
CA VAL A 77 11.54 -13.41 1.97
C VAL A 77 11.94 -11.97 1.63
N GLN A 78 11.35 -11.41 0.57
CA GLN A 78 11.64 -10.06 0.07
C GLN A 78 10.39 -9.19 0.07
N ARG A 79 10.55 -7.88 0.33
CA ARG A 79 9.45 -6.92 0.31
C ARG A 79 8.92 -6.80 -1.12
N GLY A 80 7.60 -6.89 -1.29
CA GLY A 80 6.95 -6.77 -2.60
C GLY A 80 7.18 -7.95 -3.56
N ARG A 81 7.77 -9.05 -3.09
CA ARG A 81 7.83 -10.31 -3.83
C ARG A 81 6.79 -11.29 -3.27
N SER A 82 6.13 -12.02 -4.16
CA SER A 82 5.28 -13.14 -3.78
C SER A 82 6.15 -14.31 -3.28
N SER A 83 5.60 -15.07 -2.36
CA SER A 83 6.10 -16.37 -1.94
C SER A 83 4.98 -17.38 -2.12
N ASP A 84 5.31 -18.61 -2.51
CA ASP A 84 4.32 -19.70 -2.59
C ASP A 84 3.85 -20.12 -1.19
N ASP A 85 4.66 -19.84 -0.17
CA ASP A 85 4.45 -20.30 1.20
C ASP A 85 3.80 -19.26 2.10
N LEU A 86 3.85 -17.97 1.73
CA LEU A 86 3.39 -16.87 2.56
C LEU A 86 2.45 -15.96 1.77
N SER A 87 1.31 -15.61 2.39
CA SER A 87 0.40 -14.63 1.81
C SER A 87 1.06 -13.24 1.75
N PRO A 88 0.64 -12.36 0.83
CA PRO A 88 1.13 -10.98 0.78
C PRO A 88 0.95 -10.22 2.09
N ALA A 89 -0.12 -10.51 2.84
CA ALA A 89 -0.39 -9.91 4.14
C ALA A 89 0.63 -10.37 5.20
N VAL A 90 1.01 -11.64 5.19
CA VAL A 90 2.06 -12.18 6.07
C VAL A 90 3.41 -11.54 5.73
N ILE A 91 3.75 -11.45 4.45
CA ILE A 91 5.02 -10.82 4.00
C ILE A 91 5.06 -9.36 4.45
N ALA A 92 4.01 -8.58 4.16
CA ALA A 92 3.94 -7.17 4.57
C ALA A 92 4.12 -7.02 6.08
N ARG A 93 3.39 -7.82 6.87
CA ARG A 93 3.47 -7.76 8.33
C ARG A 93 4.83 -8.19 8.87
N ALA A 94 5.48 -9.19 8.28
CA ALA A 94 6.80 -9.65 8.70
C ALA A 94 7.85 -8.55 8.59
N PHE A 95 7.74 -7.68 7.57
CA PHE A 95 8.63 -6.54 7.40
C PHE A 95 8.37 -5.35 8.33
N ASP A 96 7.31 -5.40 9.15
CA ASP A 96 7.02 -4.44 10.21
C ASP A 96 7.45 -4.96 11.60
N VAL A 97 7.88 -6.21 11.69
CA VAL A 97 8.27 -6.88 12.95
C VAL A 97 9.81 -6.85 13.06
N PRO A 98 10.37 -6.49 14.23
CA PRO A 98 11.81 -6.46 14.43
C PRO A 98 12.43 -7.87 14.44
N ASP A 99 13.76 -7.93 14.32
CA ASP A 99 14.50 -9.19 14.43
C ASP A 99 14.23 -9.89 15.77
N GLY A 100 13.97 -11.21 15.72
CA GLY A 100 13.53 -12.03 16.84
C GLY A 100 12.07 -11.81 17.27
N GLY A 101 11.35 -10.86 16.68
CA GLY A 101 9.97 -10.54 17.02
C GLY A 101 8.96 -11.53 16.46
N PHE A 102 7.77 -11.54 17.07
CA PHE A 102 6.64 -12.37 16.65
C PHE A 102 5.56 -11.50 16.01
N GLY A 103 4.77 -12.10 15.13
CA GLY A 103 3.65 -11.41 14.49
C GLY A 103 2.58 -12.36 14.02
N ILE A 104 1.37 -11.82 13.83
CA ILE A 104 0.23 -12.52 13.24
C ILE A 104 -0.28 -11.74 12.03
N ALA A 105 -0.72 -12.46 11.01
CA ALA A 105 -1.36 -11.89 9.83
C ALA A 105 -2.37 -12.86 9.21
N THR A 106 -3.18 -12.36 8.28
CA THR A 106 -4.16 -13.18 7.55
C THR A 106 -3.44 -14.05 6.52
N GLY A 107 -3.82 -15.34 6.46
CA GLY A 107 -3.23 -16.34 5.57
C GLY A 107 -3.75 -16.26 4.13
N GLY A 108 -3.89 -17.42 3.49
CA GLY A 108 -4.42 -17.54 2.13
C GLY A 108 -5.94 -17.36 2.04
N THR A 109 -6.65 -17.55 3.15
CA THR A 109 -8.10 -17.32 3.26
C THR A 109 -8.46 -16.31 4.36
N PRO A 110 -9.65 -15.67 4.31
CA PRO A 110 -10.09 -14.72 5.34
C PRO A 110 -10.18 -15.32 6.75
N SER A 111 -10.44 -16.63 6.84
CA SER A 111 -10.55 -17.39 8.08
C SER A 111 -9.23 -17.99 8.55
N GLU A 112 -8.14 -17.73 7.85
CA GLU A 112 -6.82 -18.23 8.19
C GLU A 112 -5.99 -17.14 8.85
N ARG A 113 -5.29 -17.51 9.92
CA ARG A 113 -4.32 -16.66 10.60
C ARG A 113 -3.01 -17.41 10.70
N VAL A 114 -1.93 -16.73 10.33
CA VAL A 114 -0.56 -17.25 10.40
C VAL A 114 0.18 -16.52 11.50
N LEU A 115 0.67 -17.27 12.47
CA LEU A 115 1.63 -16.81 13.49
C LEU A 115 3.04 -17.10 12.98
N PHE A 116 3.92 -16.10 13.04
CA PHE A 116 5.29 -16.21 12.56
C PHE A 116 6.27 -15.53 13.51
N GLN A 117 7.55 -15.87 13.34
CA GLN A 117 8.69 -15.24 14.00
C GLN A 117 9.67 -14.74 12.94
N VAL A 118 10.15 -13.51 13.07
CA VAL A 118 11.26 -13.00 12.26
C VAL A 118 12.55 -13.54 12.87
N THR A 119 13.22 -14.45 12.17
CA THR A 119 14.43 -15.11 12.68
C THR A 119 15.71 -14.36 12.37
N LYS A 120 15.71 -13.57 11.28
CA LYS A 120 16.85 -12.76 10.87
C LYS A 120 16.40 -11.66 9.91
N VAL A 121 16.94 -10.46 10.11
CA VAL A 121 16.82 -9.35 9.14
C VAL A 121 18.18 -9.14 8.45
N THR A 122 18.17 -9.09 7.11
CA THR A 122 19.38 -8.84 6.32
C THR A 122 19.16 -7.66 5.38
N ILE A 123 20.03 -6.66 5.46
CA ILE A 123 20.06 -5.54 4.51
C ILE A 123 20.94 -5.98 3.33
N PRO A 124 20.40 -6.01 2.09
CA PRO A 124 21.22 -6.37 0.93
C PRO A 124 22.32 -5.33 0.72
N ALA A 125 23.45 -5.76 0.15
CA ALA A 125 24.51 -4.84 -0.25
C ALA A 125 23.99 -3.88 -1.32
N GLU A 126 24.42 -2.62 -1.25
CA GLU A 126 24.03 -1.62 -2.25
C GLU A 126 24.52 -2.03 -3.64
N THR A 127 23.65 -1.82 -4.62
CA THR A 127 23.99 -2.02 -6.03
C THR A 127 24.56 -0.75 -6.64
N SER A 128 25.25 -0.87 -7.77
CA SER A 128 25.72 0.32 -8.51
C SER A 128 24.56 1.24 -8.94
N SER A 129 23.39 0.68 -9.23
CA SER A 129 22.17 1.45 -9.52
C SER A 129 21.66 2.25 -8.31
N ASP A 130 21.76 1.70 -7.10
CA ASP A 130 21.31 2.39 -5.88
C ASP A 130 22.18 3.64 -5.63
N VAL A 131 23.50 3.49 -5.78
CA VAL A 131 24.46 4.61 -5.65
C VAL A 131 24.20 5.69 -6.69
N GLN A 132 23.95 5.29 -7.95
CA GLN A 132 23.65 6.23 -9.03
C GLN A 132 22.33 6.97 -8.79
N ALA A 133 21.29 6.25 -8.36
CA ALA A 133 19.99 6.84 -8.03
C ALA A 133 20.12 7.84 -6.88
N ALA A 134 20.86 7.49 -5.82
CA ALA A 134 21.12 8.39 -4.70
C ALA A 134 21.85 9.66 -5.14
N ALA A 135 22.87 9.53 -6.00
CA ALA A 135 23.60 10.69 -6.54
C ALA A 135 22.70 11.60 -7.38
N GLN A 136 21.84 11.04 -8.24
CA GLN A 136 20.89 11.79 -9.06
C GLN A 136 19.84 12.52 -8.20
N LEU A 137 19.32 11.85 -7.17
CA LEU A 137 18.43 12.45 -6.18
C LEU A 137 19.09 13.63 -5.45
N GLY A 138 20.36 13.46 -5.04
CA GLY A 138 21.13 14.53 -4.40
C GLY A 138 21.25 15.77 -5.30
N GLN A 139 21.61 15.58 -6.58
CA GLN A 139 21.70 16.67 -7.55
C GLN A 139 20.34 17.34 -7.81
N ALA A 140 19.26 16.56 -7.88
CA ALA A 140 17.92 17.11 -8.07
C ALA A 140 17.48 17.96 -6.86
N LEU A 141 17.72 17.49 -5.64
CA LEU A 141 17.42 18.21 -4.41
C LEU A 141 18.26 19.49 -4.26
N GLU A 142 19.54 19.45 -4.62
CA GLU A 142 20.42 20.62 -4.60
C GLU A 142 19.93 21.70 -5.57
N ASN A 143 19.58 21.31 -6.80
CA ASN A 143 19.04 22.24 -7.79
C ASN A 143 17.70 22.85 -7.36
N ASP A 144 16.80 22.05 -6.79
CA ASP A 144 15.52 22.53 -6.27
C ASP A 144 15.73 23.54 -5.13
N LEU A 145 16.60 23.22 -4.17
CA LEU A 145 16.91 24.12 -3.05
C LEU A 145 17.51 25.45 -3.54
N LEU A 146 18.40 25.42 -4.54
CA LEU A 146 18.96 26.63 -5.13
C LEU A 146 17.91 27.47 -5.86
N GLN A 147 17.00 26.84 -6.61
CA GLN A 147 15.91 27.55 -7.29
C GLN A 147 14.97 28.21 -6.27
N GLN A 148 14.56 27.47 -5.24
CA GLN A 148 13.73 28.01 -4.17
C GLN A 148 14.42 29.18 -3.44
N TYR A 149 15.71 29.06 -3.17
CA TYR A 149 16.50 30.14 -2.57
C TYR A 149 16.53 31.40 -3.44
N VAL A 150 16.81 31.25 -4.75
CA VAL A 150 16.85 32.40 -5.69
C VAL A 150 15.48 33.06 -5.82
N VAL A 151 14.40 32.27 -5.89
CA VAL A 151 13.02 32.80 -5.96
C VAL A 151 12.69 33.60 -4.70
N GLN A 152 13.02 33.07 -3.52
CA GLN A 152 12.77 33.76 -2.25
C GLN A 152 13.62 35.04 -2.13
N LEU A 153 14.90 34.99 -2.48
CA LEU A 153 15.79 36.16 -2.45
C LEU A 153 15.30 37.27 -3.38
N ARG A 154 14.83 36.95 -4.59
CA ARG A 154 14.24 37.93 -5.52
C ARG A 154 12.99 38.59 -4.94
N LYS A 155 12.17 37.84 -4.20
CA LYS A 155 10.96 38.36 -3.54
C LYS A 155 11.30 39.31 -2.39
N GLU A 156 12.32 39.00 -1.59
CA GLU A 156 12.74 39.83 -0.45
C GLU A 156 13.51 41.09 -0.87
N VAL A 157 14.38 40.99 -1.87
CA VAL A 157 15.23 42.12 -2.32
C VAL A 157 14.45 43.11 -3.19
N GLY A 158 13.29 42.73 -3.73
CA GLY A 158 12.45 43.58 -4.56
C GLY A 158 13.08 43.85 -5.93
N VAL A 159 12.76 43.02 -6.92
CA VAL A 159 13.28 43.23 -8.29
C VAL A 159 12.49 44.35 -8.98
N SER A 160 13.15 45.46 -9.29
CA SER A 160 12.63 46.53 -10.15
C SER A 160 13.25 46.41 -11.55
N ILE A 161 12.43 46.05 -12.55
CA ILE A 161 12.87 45.99 -13.95
C ILE A 161 12.57 47.34 -14.59
N ASN A 162 13.61 48.05 -15.06
CA ASN A 162 13.43 49.23 -15.89
C ASN A 162 13.10 48.78 -17.32
N GLU A 163 11.81 48.62 -17.61
CA GLU A 163 11.31 48.08 -18.90
C GLU A 163 11.79 48.88 -20.11
N ARG A 164 12.06 50.18 -19.95
CA ARG A 164 12.56 51.06 -21.00
C ARG A 164 13.97 50.67 -21.44
N SER A 165 14.84 50.32 -20.48
CA SER A 165 16.20 49.84 -20.75
C SER A 165 16.22 48.42 -21.30
N PHE A 166 15.28 47.57 -20.87
CA PHE A 166 15.16 46.20 -21.35
C PHE A 166 14.70 46.14 -22.82
N GLN A 167 13.71 46.97 -23.20
CA GLN A 167 13.25 47.08 -24.59
C GLN A 167 14.35 47.58 -25.53
N LEU A 168 15.19 48.54 -25.10
CA LEU A 168 16.34 49.02 -25.89
C LEU A 168 17.44 47.95 -26.09
N ALA A 169 17.55 46.97 -25.19
CA ALA A 169 18.55 45.91 -25.27
C ALA A 169 18.07 44.66 -26.04
N VAL A 170 16.75 44.39 -26.03
CA VAL A 170 16.16 43.16 -26.60
C VAL A 170 15.43 43.39 -27.93
N GLY A 171 15.04 44.61 -28.29
CA GLY A 171 14.43 44.85 -29.60
C GLY A 171 13.99 46.28 -29.85
N GLY A 172 14.80 47.02 -30.63
CA GLY A 172 14.46 48.31 -31.21
C GLY A 172 15.68 48.96 -31.88
N GLY A 173 15.96 48.74 -33.17
CA GLY A 173 15.04 48.20 -34.16
C GLY A 173 15.60 47.78 -35.52
N GLU A 174 14.69 47.18 -36.29
CA GLU A 174 14.78 46.81 -37.70
C GLU A 174 14.21 47.93 -38.63
N ILE A 175 14.54 47.80 -39.93
CA ILE A 175 13.86 48.25 -41.17
C ILE A 175 13.69 49.74 -41.52
N ASN A 176 14.62 50.27 -42.33
CA ASN A 176 14.42 50.64 -43.75
C ASN A 176 15.77 50.87 -44.45
#